data_AF-A0A931TK66-F1
#
_entry.id   AF-A0A931TK66-F1
#
_cell.length_a   1.000
_cell.length_b   1.000
_cell.length_c   1.000
_cell.angle_alpha   90.00
_cell.angle_beta   90.00
_cell.angle_gamma   90.00
#
_symmetry.space_group_name_H-M   'P 1'
#
loop_
_entity.id
_entity.type
_entity.pdbx_description
1 polymer ?
#
loop_
_entity_poly.entity_id
_entity_poly.type
_entity_poly.pdbx_seq_one_letter_code
_entity_poly.pdbx_strand_id
1 'polypeptide(L)'
;MDARRTKGSLVSRITTSPGIPDSVHQLAVDHSERDSVLLDAVRRSGWFDVRMERLATGDYVVNGEVLVERKTIRDLVASLVDGRLFPQVARLAHSPYRSLLLIEGPTPFSLPDVHHHSVEGALVSIAAMWRLPVLQSSDAEQSTRLLRFLAEQVRGPQERILRRFDRKPKRLASRRLFLLQGLPGVGPALAHR
;
A
#
# COMPACT_ATOMS: atom_id res chain seq x y z
N MET A 1 -2.66 -56.57 -27.74
CA MET A 1 -1.47 -55.88 -27.20
C MET A 1 -1.53 -54.45 -27.69
N ASP A 2 -2.11 -53.58 -26.86
CA ASP A 2 -2.25 -52.14 -27.16
C ASP A 2 -1.77 -51.36 -25.94
N ALA A 3 -0.89 -50.39 -26.20
CA ALA A 3 -0.18 -49.61 -25.21
C ALA A 3 -0.97 -48.35 -24.88
N ARG A 4 -1.38 -48.16 -23.61
CA ARG A 4 -1.79 -46.83 -23.12
C ARG A 4 -1.12 -46.50 -21.80
N ARG A 5 -0.14 -45.63 -21.96
CA ARG A 5 0.56 -44.81 -20.99
C ARG A 5 -0.40 -43.80 -20.33
N THR A 6 -0.33 -43.74 -19.00
CA THR A 6 -0.27 -42.54 -18.13
C THR A 6 -1.28 -41.39 -18.28
N LYS A 7 -1.89 -41.02 -17.14
CA LYS A 7 -1.78 -39.67 -16.56
C LYS A 7 -2.11 -39.74 -15.05
N GLY A 8 -1.07 -39.96 -14.25
CA GLY A 8 -1.11 -39.73 -12.81
C GLY A 8 -1.14 -38.22 -12.53
N SER A 9 -2.10 -37.81 -11.71
CA SER A 9 -2.27 -36.44 -11.23
C SER A 9 -1.10 -36.08 -10.30
N LEU A 10 -0.14 -35.28 -10.79
CA LEU A 10 0.82 -34.59 -9.94
C LEU A 10 0.15 -33.35 -9.34
N VAL A 11 -0.47 -33.52 -8.17
CA VAL A 11 -0.72 -32.40 -7.27
C VAL A 11 0.61 -32.13 -6.54
N SER A 12 1.44 -31.27 -7.12
CA SER A 12 2.66 -30.80 -6.45
C SER A 12 2.26 -30.03 -5.20
N ARG A 13 2.51 -30.64 -4.04
CA ARG A 13 2.44 -29.99 -2.72
C ARG A 13 3.40 -28.81 -2.75
N ILE A 14 2.89 -27.60 -2.56
CA ILE A 14 3.72 -26.42 -2.29
C ILE A 14 4.29 -26.63 -0.89
N THR A 15 5.50 -27.18 -0.82
CA THR A 15 6.30 -27.20 0.40
C THR A 15 6.93 -25.82 0.54
N THR A 16 6.31 -24.95 1.33
CA THR A 16 6.95 -23.71 1.77
C THR A 16 8.11 -24.08 2.70
N SER A 17 9.34 -24.02 2.20
CA SER A 17 10.52 -24.13 3.05
C SER A 17 10.61 -22.91 3.97
N PRO A 18 11.09 -23.04 5.21
CA PRO A 18 11.26 -21.91 6.11
C PRO A 18 12.48 -21.11 5.65
N GLY A 19 12.24 -20.07 4.86
CA GLY A 19 13.25 -19.13 4.39
C GLY A 19 13.55 -18.06 5.45
N ILE A 20 14.85 -17.81 5.65
CA ILE A 20 15.53 -16.63 6.23
C ILE A 20 14.62 -15.39 6.39
N PRO A 21 14.66 -14.63 7.51
CA PRO A 21 13.75 -13.50 7.72
C PRO A 21 13.86 -12.51 6.55
N ASP A 22 12.76 -12.43 5.78
CA ASP A 22 12.61 -11.52 4.67
C ASP A 22 13.05 -10.14 5.13
N SER A 23 14.02 -9.57 4.40
CA SER A 23 14.63 -8.26 4.63
C SER A 23 13.71 -7.26 5.37
N VAL A 24 14.17 -6.71 6.49
CA VAL A 24 13.40 -5.75 7.30
C VAL A 24 12.95 -4.56 6.43
N HIS A 25 11.65 -4.23 6.44
CA HIS A 25 11.04 -3.13 5.65
C HIS A 25 11.32 -1.76 6.27
N GLN A 26 11.53 -0.70 5.49
CA GLN A 26 11.66 0.64 6.09
C GLN A 26 10.28 1.24 6.32
N LEU A 27 10.07 1.82 7.50
CA LEU A 27 8.85 2.56 7.82
C LEU A 27 9.22 3.90 8.46
N ALA A 28 9.02 4.99 7.73
CA ALA A 28 9.03 6.32 8.36
C ALA A 28 7.66 6.57 8.99
N VAL A 29 7.65 7.15 10.19
CA VAL A 29 6.45 7.37 11.00
C VAL A 29 6.43 8.82 11.44
N ASP A 30 5.30 9.50 11.24
CA ASP A 30 5.15 10.88 11.70
C ASP A 30 5.30 10.98 13.23
N HIS A 31 5.88 12.07 13.72
CA HIS A 31 6.06 12.29 15.15
C HIS A 31 4.74 12.31 15.93
N SER A 32 3.63 12.71 15.30
CA SER A 32 2.30 12.70 15.93
C SER A 32 1.79 11.29 16.25
N GLU A 33 2.31 10.27 15.56
CA GLU A 33 1.93 8.86 15.75
C GLU A 33 2.84 8.10 16.72
N ARG A 34 3.69 8.81 17.49
CA ARG A 34 4.69 8.21 18.38
C ARG A 34 4.13 7.29 19.48
N ASP A 35 2.89 7.53 19.89
CA ASP A 35 2.21 6.84 21.00
C ASP A 35 1.01 6.03 20.47
N SER A 36 0.97 5.75 19.16
CA SER A 36 -0.16 5.05 18.56
C SER A 36 -0.06 3.53 18.71
N VAL A 37 -1.22 2.90 18.94
CA VAL A 37 -1.33 1.44 19.11
C VAL A 37 -0.79 0.67 17.91
N LEU A 38 -0.91 1.24 16.71
CA LEU A 38 -0.35 0.66 15.48
C LEU A 38 1.17 0.64 15.52
N LEU A 39 1.81 1.73 15.99
CA LEU A 39 3.27 1.77 16.09
C LEU A 39 3.80 0.69 17.04
N ASP A 40 3.12 0.45 18.16
CA ASP A 40 3.48 -0.65 19.07
C ASP A 40 3.34 -2.03 18.40
N ALA A 41 2.25 -2.26 17.66
CA ALA A 41 2.06 -3.51 16.92
C ALA A 41 3.14 -3.72 15.83
N VAL A 42 3.46 -2.66 15.08
CA VAL A 42 4.55 -2.65 14.10
C VAL A 42 5.88 -3.00 14.75
N ARG A 43 6.24 -2.38 15.88
CA ARG A 43 7.49 -2.67 16.59
C ARG A 43 7.56 -4.10 17.10
N ARG A 44 6.46 -4.63 17.65
CA ARG A 44 6.39 -6.03 18.11
C ARG A 44 6.53 -7.04 16.98
N SER A 45 6.07 -6.70 15.76
CA SER A 45 6.09 -7.62 14.62
C SER A 45 7.52 -7.96 14.14
N GLY A 46 8.48 -7.06 14.33
CA GLY A 46 9.84 -7.20 13.81
C GLY A 46 9.97 -7.08 12.28
N TRP A 47 8.88 -6.76 11.55
CA TRP A 47 8.91 -6.66 10.08
C TRP A 47 9.48 -5.34 9.56
N PHE A 48 9.57 -4.32 10.42
CA PHE A 48 9.92 -2.96 10.02
C PHE A 48 11.09 -2.37 10.83
N ASP A 49 11.99 -1.69 10.13
CA ASP A 49 12.97 -0.72 10.62
C ASP A 49 12.25 0.62 10.70
N VAL A 50 11.84 0.98 11.91
CA VAL A 50 11.00 2.16 12.17
C VAL A 50 11.87 3.39 12.39
N ARG A 51 11.56 4.46 11.66
CA ARG A 51 12.21 5.77 11.81
C ARG A 51 11.17 6.83 12.09
N MET A 52 11.39 7.65 13.12
CA MET A 52 10.52 8.79 13.41
C MET A 52 10.96 9.97 12.55
N GLU A 53 10.04 10.54 11.78
CA GLU A 53 10.29 11.67 10.87
C GLU A 53 9.14 12.68 10.96
N ARG A 54 9.38 13.95 10.63
CA ARG A 54 8.28 14.92 10.49
C ARG A 54 7.79 14.87 9.05
N LEU A 55 6.62 14.28 8.84
CA LEU A 55 6.03 14.17 7.52
C LEU A 55 5.26 15.46 7.20
N ALA A 56 5.31 15.90 5.94
CA ALA A 56 4.53 17.06 5.51
C ALA A 56 3.01 16.76 5.48
N THR A 57 2.64 15.50 5.28
CA THR A 57 1.26 14.99 5.31
C THR A 57 1.29 13.48 5.46
N GLY A 58 0.22 12.90 6.02
CA GLY A 58 0.10 11.46 6.28
C GLY A 58 0.92 10.99 7.49
N ASP A 59 0.76 9.72 7.81
CA ASP A 59 1.18 9.16 9.10
C ASP A 59 2.36 8.20 8.97
N TYR A 60 2.40 7.45 7.87
CA TYR A 60 3.43 6.45 7.62
C TYR A 60 3.92 6.50 6.17
N VAL A 61 5.22 6.36 5.96
CA VAL A 61 5.81 6.14 4.63
C VAL A 61 6.50 4.78 4.59
N VAL A 62 5.97 3.88 3.78
CA VAL A 62 6.49 2.53 3.59
C VAL A 62 7.54 2.51 2.48
N ASN A 63 8.75 2.05 2.82
CA ASN A 63 9.92 1.96 1.93
C ASN A 63 10.21 3.25 1.12
N GLY A 64 9.88 4.43 1.66
CA GLY A 64 10.09 5.71 0.98
C GLY A 64 9.20 5.95 -0.25
N GLU A 65 8.22 5.08 -0.54
CA GLU A 65 7.46 5.16 -1.80
C GLU A 65 5.94 5.28 -1.62
N VAL A 66 5.40 4.72 -0.54
CA VAL A 66 3.95 4.71 -0.30
C VAL A 66 3.63 5.44 0.98
N LEU A 67 2.84 6.51 0.86
CA LEU A 67 2.30 7.26 1.97
C LEU A 67 0.97 6.65 2.41
N VAL A 68 0.81 6.44 3.71
CA VAL A 68 -0.39 5.92 4.34
C VAL A 68 -0.88 6.94 5.34
N GLU A 69 -2.13 7.35 5.18
CA GLU A 69 -2.89 8.04 6.21
C GLU A 69 -3.75 6.99 6.93
N ARG A 70 -3.58 6.85 8.24
CA ARG A 70 -4.44 6.03 9.08
C ARG A 70 -5.57 6.90 9.62
N LYS A 71 -6.77 6.36 9.64
CA LYS A 71 -7.92 7.05 10.22
C LYS A 71 -8.84 6.04 10.86
N THR A 72 -9.15 6.21 12.14
CA THR A 72 -10.20 5.37 12.74
C THR A 72 -11.55 5.73 12.13
N ILE A 73 -12.52 4.82 12.17
CA ILE A 73 -13.88 5.11 11.71
C ILE A 73 -14.45 6.34 12.44
N ARG A 74 -14.17 6.50 13.74
CA ARG A 74 -14.60 7.66 14.53
C ARG A 74 -13.96 8.95 14.01
N ASP A 75 -12.65 8.95 13.75
CA ASP A 75 -11.94 10.12 13.24
C ASP A 75 -12.34 10.47 11.81
N LEU A 76 -12.68 9.46 11.00
CA LEU A 76 -13.22 9.66 9.66
C LEU A 76 -14.54 10.43 9.73
N VAL A 77 -15.45 10.01 10.61
CA VAL A 77 -16.74 10.68 10.81
C VAL A 77 -16.55 12.08 11.39
N ALA A 78 -15.73 12.24 12.43
CA ALA A 78 -15.46 13.55 13.01
C ALA A 78 -14.86 14.52 11.98
N SER A 79 -13.86 14.08 11.21
CA SER A 79 -13.25 14.91 10.16
C SER A 79 -14.20 15.23 9.01
N LEU A 80 -15.16 14.36 8.71
CA LEU A 80 -16.22 14.63 7.73
C LEU A 80 -17.15 15.72 8.23
N VAL A 81 -17.65 15.61 9.47
CA VAL A 81 -18.53 16.60 10.10
C VAL A 81 -17.85 17.97 10.22
N ASP A 82 -16.58 17.98 10.64
CA ASP A 82 -15.79 19.20 10.79
C ASP A 82 -15.37 19.82 9.44
N GLY A 83 -15.64 19.15 8.30
CA GLY A 83 -15.21 19.60 6.98
C GLY A 83 -13.69 19.50 6.72
N ARG A 84 -12.94 18.84 7.61
CA ARG A 84 -11.47 18.70 7.54
C ARG A 84 -11.00 17.52 6.69
N LEU A 85 -11.88 16.56 6.41
CA LEU A 85 -11.55 15.33 5.67
C LEU A 85 -11.05 15.62 4.25
N PHE A 86 -11.80 16.36 3.44
CA PHE A 86 -11.44 16.59 2.04
C PHE A 86 -10.18 17.46 1.85
N PRO A 87 -9.93 18.52 2.64
CA PRO A 87 -8.64 19.20 2.62
C PRO A 87 -7.45 18.27 2.90
N GLN A 88 -7.61 17.29 3.79
CA GLN A 88 -6.58 16.29 4.06
C GLN A 88 -6.41 15.31 2.89
N VAL A 89 -7.52 14.77 2.36
CA VAL A 89 -7.50 13.90 1.17
C VAL A 89 -6.84 14.61 -0.02
N ALA A 90 -7.09 15.91 -0.20
CA ALA A 90 -6.44 16.70 -1.24
C ALA A 90 -4.92 16.76 -1.05
N ARG A 91 -4.42 17.00 0.18
CA ARG A 91 -2.98 16.98 0.46
C ARG A 91 -2.35 15.61 0.18
N LEU A 92 -3.02 14.53 0.55
CA LEU A 92 -2.56 13.17 0.26
C LEU A 92 -2.52 12.90 -1.24
N ALA A 93 -3.58 13.24 -1.97
CA ALA A 93 -3.68 13.00 -3.41
C ALA A 93 -2.63 13.78 -4.23
N HIS A 94 -2.20 14.95 -3.74
CA HIS A 94 -1.15 15.78 -4.36
C HIS A 94 0.25 15.52 -3.81
N SER A 95 0.41 14.57 -2.88
CA SER A 95 1.72 14.23 -2.35
C SER A 95 2.61 13.60 -3.44
N PRO A 96 3.95 13.68 -3.30
CA PRO A 96 4.86 13.04 -4.26
C PRO A 96 4.86 11.50 -4.15
N TYR A 97 4.22 10.93 -3.14
CA TYR A 97 4.17 9.50 -2.89
C TYR A 97 2.95 8.85 -3.55
N ARG A 98 3.02 7.52 -3.73
CA ARG A 98 1.79 6.75 -3.91
C ARG A 98 1.03 6.81 -2.59
N SER A 99 -0.12 7.46 -2.56
CA SER A 99 -0.84 7.68 -1.30
C SER A 99 -2.03 6.74 -1.19
N LEU A 100 -2.38 6.32 0.02
CA LEU A 100 -3.61 5.59 0.32
C LEU A 100 -4.16 5.97 1.70
N LEU A 101 -5.46 5.75 1.88
CA LEU A 101 -6.13 5.87 3.17
C LEU A 101 -6.34 4.47 3.76
N LEU A 102 -5.91 4.27 5.00
CA LEU A 102 -6.16 3.07 5.79
C LEU A 102 -7.19 3.38 6.87
N ILE A 103 -8.39 2.82 6.72
CA ILE A 103 -9.49 2.98 7.67
C ILE A 103 -9.44 1.85 8.67
N GLU A 104 -9.31 2.19 9.95
CA GLU A 104 -9.23 1.21 11.03
C GLU A 104 -10.50 1.22 11.89
N GLY A 105 -11.09 0.05 12.06
CA GLY A 105 -12.20 -0.19 12.98
C GLY A 105 -13.13 -1.30 12.51
N PRO A 106 -14.05 -1.73 13.39
CA PRO A 106 -14.97 -2.81 13.09
C PRO A 106 -15.99 -2.43 12.01
N THR A 107 -16.34 -3.40 11.17
CA THR A 107 -17.48 -3.34 10.25
C THR A 107 -18.50 -4.44 10.54
N PRO A 108 -19.80 -4.14 10.53
CA PRO A 108 -20.40 -2.83 10.30
C PRO A 108 -20.17 -1.87 11.48
N PHE A 109 -20.08 -0.57 11.20
CA PHE A 109 -20.03 0.46 12.24
C PHE A 109 -21.37 1.19 12.32
N SER A 110 -21.74 1.63 13.52
CA SER A 110 -22.89 2.49 13.75
C SER A 110 -22.43 3.67 14.59
N LEU A 111 -22.58 4.87 14.05
CA LEU A 111 -22.24 6.13 14.73
C LEU A 111 -23.47 7.02 14.74
N PRO A 112 -23.87 7.55 15.91
CA PRO A 112 -25.15 8.25 16.09
C PRO A 112 -25.22 9.58 15.32
N ASP A 113 -24.07 10.23 15.12
CA ASP A 113 -24.03 11.63 14.66
C ASP A 113 -24.07 11.78 13.14
N VAL A 114 -23.90 10.70 12.36
CA VAL A 114 -23.83 10.76 10.90
C VAL A 114 -24.57 9.61 10.24
N HIS A 115 -25.43 9.97 9.28
CA HIS A 115 -26.13 8.99 8.46
C HIS A 115 -25.13 8.14 7.65
N HIS A 116 -25.29 6.82 7.65
CA HIS A 116 -24.37 5.87 7.00
C HIS A 116 -24.03 6.25 5.54
N HIS A 117 -25.04 6.62 4.74
CA HIS A 117 -24.87 7.10 3.37
C HIS A 117 -23.90 8.29 3.20
N SER A 118 -23.75 9.15 4.20
CA SER A 118 -22.80 10.27 4.14
C SER A 118 -21.37 9.78 4.15
N VAL A 119 -21.08 8.76 4.97
CA VAL A 119 -19.75 8.13 5.04
C VAL A 119 -19.49 7.35 3.75
N GLU A 120 -20.46 6.55 3.29
CA GLU A 120 -20.36 5.83 2.02
C GLU A 120 -20.09 6.78 0.84
N GLY A 121 -20.83 7.89 0.75
CA GLY A 121 -20.63 8.92 -0.27
C GLY A 121 -19.25 9.56 -0.20
N ALA A 122 -18.75 9.84 1.01
CA ALA A 122 -17.40 10.34 1.20
C ALA A 122 -16.34 9.32 0.72
N LEU A 123 -16.50 8.03 1.05
CA LEU A 123 -15.59 6.97 0.61
C LEU A 123 -15.59 6.80 -0.91
N VAL A 124 -16.76 6.84 -1.55
CA VAL A 124 -16.88 6.81 -3.01
C VAL A 124 -16.16 8.00 -3.63
N SER A 125 -16.32 9.20 -3.08
CA SER A 125 -15.62 10.41 -3.56
C SER A 125 -14.10 10.27 -3.43
N ILE A 126 -13.61 9.82 -2.27
CA ILE A 126 -12.18 9.58 -2.01
C ILE A 126 -11.61 8.58 -3.02
N ALA A 127 -12.27 7.44 -3.20
CA ALA A 127 -11.78 6.37 -4.07
C ALA A 127 -11.87 6.72 -5.56
N ALA A 128 -12.98 7.32 -6.01
CA ALA A 128 -13.24 7.51 -7.44
C ALA A 128 -12.83 8.89 -7.96
N MET A 129 -13.13 9.96 -7.22
CA MET A 129 -12.89 11.34 -7.68
C MET A 129 -11.46 11.78 -7.35
N TRP A 130 -11.02 11.55 -6.11
CA TRP A 130 -9.66 11.84 -5.68
C TRP A 130 -8.66 10.76 -6.09
N ARG A 131 -9.14 9.58 -6.51
CA ARG A 131 -8.33 8.43 -6.93
C ARG A 131 -7.36 7.97 -5.83
N LEU A 132 -7.75 8.12 -4.59
CA LEU A 132 -6.99 7.66 -3.43
C LEU A 132 -7.48 6.26 -3.05
N PRO A 133 -6.64 5.21 -3.15
CA PRO A 133 -7.00 3.88 -2.69
C PRO A 133 -7.39 3.90 -1.21
N VAL A 134 -8.44 3.15 -0.88
CA VAL A 134 -8.94 3.00 0.49
C VAL A 134 -8.81 1.53 0.87
N LEU A 135 -8.10 1.26 1.96
CA LEU A 135 -8.00 -0.05 2.59
C LEU A 135 -8.71 -0.01 3.94
N GLN A 136 -9.17 -1.18 4.38
CA GLN A 136 -9.85 -1.32 5.66
C GLN A 136 -9.20 -2.40 6.51
N SER A 137 -9.07 -2.12 7.81
CA SER A 137 -8.62 -3.04 8.84
C SER A 137 -9.57 -3.02 10.04
N SER A 138 -9.71 -4.14 10.74
CA SER A 138 -10.47 -4.28 11.98
C SER A 138 -9.75 -3.66 13.18
N ASP A 139 -8.42 -3.75 13.18
CA ASP A 139 -7.56 -3.44 14.32
C ASP A 139 -6.11 -3.17 13.88
N ALA A 140 -5.29 -2.74 14.85
CA ALA A 140 -3.88 -2.45 14.68
C ALA A 140 -3.03 -3.65 14.20
N GLU A 141 -3.39 -4.88 14.56
CA GLU A 141 -2.67 -6.10 14.13
C GLU A 141 -2.95 -6.40 12.65
N GLN A 142 -4.20 -6.22 12.21
CA GLN A 142 -4.53 -6.30 10.79
C GLN A 142 -3.91 -5.13 10.01
N SER A 143 -3.95 -3.90 10.53
CA SER A 143 -3.25 -2.74 9.95
C SER A 143 -1.76 -3.04 9.74
N THR A 144 -1.08 -3.62 10.73
CA THR A 144 0.34 -4.01 10.65
C THR A 144 0.57 -5.03 9.53
N ARG A 145 -0.30 -6.03 9.38
CA ARG A 145 -0.23 -7.01 8.28
C ARG A 145 -0.45 -6.36 6.91
N LEU A 146 -1.39 -5.41 6.80
CA LEU A 146 -1.62 -4.67 5.55
C LEU A 146 -0.42 -3.82 5.17
N LEU A 147 0.21 -3.13 6.13
CA LEU A 147 1.46 -2.41 5.91
C LEU A 147 2.56 -3.36 5.41
N ARG A 148 2.65 -4.59 5.96
CA ARG A 148 3.64 -5.57 5.49
C ARG A 148 3.38 -5.97 4.05
N PHE A 149 2.15 -6.36 3.71
CA PHE A 149 1.81 -6.71 2.33
C PHE A 149 2.06 -5.55 1.36
N LEU A 150 1.77 -4.32 1.79
CA LEU A 150 2.11 -3.13 1.03
C LEU A 150 3.62 -3.02 0.82
N ALA A 151 4.42 -3.21 1.88
CA ALA A 151 5.87 -3.17 1.81
C ALA A 151 6.46 -4.24 0.88
N GLU A 152 5.94 -5.46 0.92
CA GLU A 152 6.30 -6.57 0.03
C GLU A 152 5.99 -6.23 -1.43
N GLN A 153 4.84 -5.60 -1.70
CA GLN A 153 4.46 -5.16 -3.04
C GLN A 153 5.24 -3.94 -3.53
N VAL A 154 5.70 -3.08 -2.63
CA VAL A 154 6.62 -1.99 -2.97
C VAL A 154 8.01 -2.53 -3.29
N ARG A 155 8.48 -3.53 -2.55
CA ARG A 155 9.72 -4.27 -2.83
C ARG A 155 9.63 -5.17 -4.07
N GLY A 156 8.41 -5.43 -4.54
CA GLY A 156 8.12 -6.09 -5.81
C GLY A 156 8.11 -5.12 -7.00
N PRO A 157 9.08 -5.15 -7.93
CA PRO A 157 10.14 -6.14 -8.12
C PRO A 157 11.55 -5.51 -8.17
N GLN A 158 12.55 -6.21 -7.63
CA GLN A 158 13.94 -6.08 -8.10
C GLN A 158 14.09 -6.32 -9.63
N GLU A 159 12.99 -6.65 -10.32
CA GLU A 159 12.83 -6.77 -11.76
C GLU A 159 11.66 -5.93 -12.32
N ARG A 160 11.56 -4.62 -12.09
CA ARG A 160 10.94 -3.75 -13.12
C ARG A 160 11.94 -3.52 -14.27
N ILE A 161 12.60 -4.59 -14.69
CA ILE A 161 13.08 -4.72 -16.05
C ILE A 161 11.79 -4.71 -16.87
N LEU A 162 11.42 -3.56 -17.44
CA LEU A 162 10.40 -3.55 -18.48
C LEU A 162 11.02 -4.33 -19.62
N ARG A 163 10.72 -5.63 -19.70
CA ARG A 163 11.17 -6.41 -20.84
C ARG A 163 10.45 -5.79 -22.04
N ARG A 164 11.17 -5.51 -23.11
CA ARG A 164 10.63 -4.89 -24.33
C ARG A 164 9.41 -5.63 -24.90
N PHE A 165 9.22 -6.88 -24.49
CA PHE A 165 8.09 -7.74 -24.85
C PHE A 165 6.83 -7.55 -23.99
N ASP A 166 6.90 -6.75 -22.93
CA ASP A 166 5.74 -6.40 -22.12
C ASP A 166 4.86 -5.36 -22.83
N ARG A 167 3.56 -5.40 -22.55
CA ARG A 167 2.60 -4.43 -23.09
C ARG A 167 3.05 -3.00 -22.77
N LYS A 168 2.88 -2.11 -23.76
CA LYS A 168 3.21 -0.69 -23.62
C LYS A 168 2.60 -0.11 -22.33
N PRO A 169 3.41 0.41 -21.40
CA PRO A 169 2.91 0.89 -20.12
C PRO A 169 2.01 2.12 -20.28
N LYS A 170 0.98 2.24 -19.43
CA LYS A 170 0.00 3.35 -19.49
C LYS A 170 0.48 4.61 -18.76
N ARG A 171 1.29 4.47 -17.71
CA ARG A 171 1.75 5.59 -16.87
C ARG A 171 2.94 6.32 -17.51
N LEU A 172 2.98 7.65 -17.39
CA LEU A 172 4.01 8.49 -18.05
C LEU A 172 5.44 8.12 -17.63
N ALA A 173 5.69 7.95 -16.32
CA ALA A 173 7.01 7.56 -15.82
C ALA A 173 7.49 6.24 -16.42
N SER A 174 6.60 5.24 -16.45
CA SER A 174 6.88 3.93 -17.06
C SER A 174 7.04 4.01 -18.58
N ARG A 175 6.33 4.93 -19.26
CA ARG A 175 6.50 5.18 -20.71
C ARG A 175 7.85 5.80 -21.04
N ARG A 176 8.36 6.71 -20.20
CA ARG A 176 9.69 7.31 -20.36
C ARG A 176 10.77 6.23 -20.27
N LEU A 177 10.70 5.40 -19.22
CA LEU A 177 11.61 4.26 -19.04
C LEU A 177 11.51 3.26 -20.19
N PHE A 178 10.30 2.90 -20.62
CA PHE A 178 10.08 1.99 -21.75
C PHE A 178 10.68 2.50 -23.07
N LEU A 179 10.62 3.82 -23.32
CA LEU A 179 11.25 4.44 -24.49
C LEU A 179 12.78 4.43 -24.38
N LEU A 180 13.32 4.85 -23.23
CA LEU A 180 14.77 4.91 -22.99
C LEU A 180 15.41 3.53 -23.09
N GLN A 181 14.77 2.49 -22.52
CA GLN A 181 15.23 1.10 -22.60
C GLN A 181 15.12 0.49 -24.01
N GLY A 182 14.49 1.20 -24.96
CA GLY A 182 14.44 0.81 -26.37
C GLY A 182 15.66 1.27 -27.18
N LEU A 183 16.53 2.11 -26.61
CA LEU A 183 17.73 2.59 -27.28
C LEU A 183 18.87 1.54 -27.18
N PRO A 184 19.66 1.34 -28.24
CA PRO A 184 20.81 0.43 -28.20
C PRO A 184 21.77 0.81 -27.06
N GLY A 185 22.14 -0.16 -26.22
CA GLY A 185 23.06 0.05 -25.10
C GLY A 185 22.43 0.68 -23.84
N VAL A 186 21.13 0.98 -23.84
CA VAL A 186 20.44 1.56 -22.68
C VAL A 186 19.61 0.49 -21.97
N GLY A 187 20.20 -0.13 -20.95
CA GLY A 187 19.50 -1.06 -20.06
C GLY A 187 18.68 -0.37 -18.96
N PRO A 188 17.94 -1.12 -18.13
CA PRO A 188 17.14 -0.57 -17.04
C PRO A 188 17.92 0.33 -16.09
N ALA A 189 19.14 -0.06 -15.71
CA ALA A 189 20.00 0.73 -14.83
C ALA A 189 20.38 2.10 -15.43
N LEU A 190 20.59 2.18 -16.76
CA LEU A 190 20.95 3.42 -17.43
C LEU A 190 19.72 4.30 -17.69
N ALA A 191 18.55 3.70 -17.95
CA ALA A 191 17.31 4.43 -18.14
C ALA A 191 16.77 5.10 -16.85
N HIS A 192 17.21 4.63 -15.68
CA HIS A 192 16.84 5.18 -14.37
C HIS A 192 17.78 6.29 -13.87
N ARG A 193 18.91 6.54 -14.54
CA ARG A 193 19.81 7.68 -14.28
C ARG A 193 19.31 8.94 -15.00
#